data_AF-A0A2U1JWP8-F1
#
_entry.id   AF-A0A2U1JWP8-F1
#
_cell.length_a   1.000
_cell.length_b   1.000
_cell.length_c   1.000
_cell.angle_alpha   90.00
_cell.angle_beta   90.00
_cell.angle_gamma   90.00
#
_symmetry.space_group_name_H-M   'P 1'
#
loop_
_entity.id
_entity.type
_entity.pdbx_description
1 polymer ?
#
loop_
_entity_poly.entity_id
_entity_poly.type
_entity_poly.pdbx_seq_one_letter_code
_entity_poly.pdbx_strand_id
1 'polypeptide(L)' 'MNMYLGYFENEENTESDNPPIGIVLAKEKDELVIQYAMHNVSSQLFVQKYQLYLPNREELRKVIEDELNSEV' A
#
# COMPACT_ATOMS: atom_id res chain seq x y z
N MET A 1 -1.85 12.62 -6.60
CA MET A 1 -1.69 12.08 -5.24
C MET A 1 -0.62 12.83 -4.45
N ASN A 2 0.55 13.12 -5.05
CA ASN A 2 1.70 13.75 -4.40
C ASN A 2 1.39 15.06 -3.64
N MET A 3 0.42 15.84 -4.10
CA MET A 3 -0.01 17.06 -3.39
C MET A 3 -0.46 16.75 -1.95
N TYR A 4 -1.26 15.70 -1.76
CA TYR A 4 -1.79 15.34 -0.44
C TYR A 4 -0.72 14.72 0.46
N LEU A 5 0.15 13.88 -0.12
CA LEU A 5 1.28 13.30 0.62
C LEU A 5 2.27 14.38 1.06
N GLY A 6 2.64 15.28 0.14
CA GLY A 6 3.56 16.38 0.44
C GLY A 6 2.96 17.41 1.40
N TYR A 7 1.66 17.73 1.30
CA TYR A 7 1.00 18.58 2.30
C TYR A 7 1.08 17.94 3.68
N PHE A 8 0.73 16.65 3.80
CA PHE A 8 0.74 15.96 5.08
C PHE A 8 2.14 15.86 5.66
N GLU A 9 3.14 15.57 4.83
CA GLU A 9 4.55 15.51 5.23
C GLU A 9 5.07 16.86 5.76
N ASN A 10 4.66 17.98 5.16
CA ASN A 10 5.19 19.30 5.51
C ASN A 10 4.39 20.04 6.59
N GLU A 11 3.08 19.83 6.66
CA GLU A 11 2.18 20.65 7.49
C GLU A 11 1.60 19.88 8.68
N GLU A 12 1.49 18.55 8.60
CA GLU A 12 0.80 17.74 9.62
C GLU A 12 1.73 16.75 10.34
N ASN A 13 2.76 16.23 9.66
CA ASN A 13 3.72 15.31 10.25
C ASN A 13 4.58 16.01 11.31
N THR A 14 4.76 15.34 12.45
CA THR A 14 5.73 15.72 13.47
C THR A 14 7.04 14.93 13.31
N GLU A 15 8.14 15.36 13.93
CA GLU A 15 9.46 14.72 13.79
C GLU A 15 9.50 13.23 14.20
N SER A 16 8.49 12.77 14.93
CA SER A 16 8.36 11.38 15.39
C SER A 16 7.55 10.50 14.43
N ASP A 17 6.90 11.09 13.42
CA ASP A 17 5.98 10.39 12.54
C ASP A 17 6.71 9.70 11.39
N ASN A 18 6.12 8.60 10.94
CA ASN A 18 6.59 7.92 9.75
C ASN A 18 6.18 8.71 8.48
N PRO A 19 6.86 8.49 7.34
CA PRO A 19 6.45 9.06 6.07
C PRO A 19 4.98 8.73 5.74
N PRO A 20 4.20 9.67 5.19
CA PRO A 20 2.80 9.46 4.91
C PRO A 20 2.59 8.41 3.82
N ILE A 21 1.57 7.57 3.99
CA ILE A 21 1.24 6.47 3.06
C ILE A 21 -0.03 6.83 2.31
N GLY A 22 0.05 6.79 0.97
CA GLY A 22 -1.10 7.01 0.09
C GLY A 22 -1.74 5.69 -0.32
N ILE A 23 -3.02 5.49 0.01
CA ILE A 23 -3.77 4.29 -0.38
C ILE A 23 -4.79 4.66 -1.46
N VAL A 24 -4.75 3.95 -2.59
CA VAL A 24 -5.73 4.09 -3.67
C VAL A 24 -6.57 2.82 -3.73
N LEU A 25 -7.87 2.97 -3.50
CA LEU A 25 -8.82 1.87 -3.57
C LEU A 25 -9.48 1.88 -4.96
N ALA A 26 -9.23 0.82 -5.73
CA ALA A 26 -9.87 0.58 -7.02
C ALA A 26 -10.61 -0.76 -6.98
N LYS A 27 -11.74 -0.84 -7.68
CA LYS A 27 -12.55 -2.07 -7.77
C LYS A 27 -11.79 -3.20 -8.48
N GLU A 28 -11.00 -2.85 -9.49
CA GLU A 28 -10.20 -3.79 -10.28
C GLU A 28 -8.78 -3.22 -10.45
N LYS A 29 -7.80 -4.13 -10.51
CA LYS A 29 -6.40 -3.77 -10.76
C LYS A 29 -6.22 -3.56 -12.27
N ASP A 30 -6.19 -2.30 -12.71
CA ASP A 30 -5.82 -1.95 -14.08
C ASP A 30 -4.35 -1.49 -14.10
N GLU A 31 -3.47 -2.33 -14.61
CA GLU A 31 -2.02 -2.07 -14.66
C GLU A 31 -1.66 -0.85 -15.51
N LEU A 32 -2.43 -0.56 -16.55
CA LEU A 32 -2.18 0.58 -17.44
C LEU A 32 -2.49 1.88 -16.69
N VAL A 33 -3.65 1.94 -16.02
CA VAL A 33 -4.04 3.09 -15.19
C VAL A 33 -3.04 3.31 -14.06
N ILE A 34 -2.54 2.23 -13.43
CA ILE A 34 -1.51 2.31 -12.39
C ILE A 34 -0.21 2.90 -12.96
N GLN A 35 0.27 2.41 -14.12
CA GLN A 35 1.51 2.93 -14.72
C GLN A 35 1.42 4.42 -15.06
N TYR A 36 0.30 4.86 -15.65
CA TYR A 36 0.12 6.27 -16.01
C TYR A 36 -0.12 7.18 -14.80
N ALA A 37 -0.84 6.71 -13.77
CA ALA A 37 -1.02 7.46 -12.53
C ALA A 37 0.30 7.69 -11.77
N MET A 38 1.30 6.84 -12.02
CA MET A 38 2.58 6.80 -11.30
C MET A 38 3.76 7.35 -12.11
N HIS A 39 3.55 7.90 -13.31
CA HIS A 39 4.64 8.51 -14.07
C HIS A 39 5.26 9.66 -13.25
N ASN A 40 6.52 9.50 -12.81
CA ASN A 40 7.29 10.34 -11.88
C ASN A 40 7.04 10.15 -10.36
N VAL A 41 6.47 9.04 -9.90
CA VAL A 41 6.36 8.72 -8.47
C VAL A 41 7.42 7.68 -8.09
N SER A 42 8.42 8.08 -7.30
CA SER A 42 9.56 7.23 -6.91
C SER A 42 9.31 6.34 -5.68
N SER A 43 8.11 6.34 -5.11
CA SER A 43 7.80 5.58 -3.91
C SER A 43 7.63 4.08 -4.17
N GLN A 44 8.03 3.25 -3.20
CA GLN A 44 7.83 1.80 -3.24
C GLN A 44 6.33 1.49 -3.26
N LEU A 45 5.85 1.00 -4.42
CA LEU A 45 4.44 0.66 -4.62
C LEU A 45 4.18 -0.78 -4.19
N PHE A 46 3.23 -0.95 -3.28
CA PHE A 46 2.66 -2.26 -2.95
C PHE A 46 1.25 -2.32 -3.53
N VAL A 47 1.01 -3.25 -4.46
CA VAL A 47 -0.33 -3.51 -4.99
C VAL A 47 -0.83 -4.79 -4.36
N GLN A 48 -1.76 -4.66 -3.41
CA GLN A 48 -2.36 -5.81 -2.74
C GLN A 48 -3.88 -5.82 -2.91
N LYS A 49 -4.42 -7.04 -3.02
CA LYS A 49 -5.86 -7.25 -3.06
C LYS A 49 -6.42 -7.02 -1.65
N TYR A 50 -7.31 -6.03 -1.51
CA TYR A 50 -7.97 -5.77 -0.24
C TYR A 50 -9.03 -6.84 0.06
N GLN A 51 -8.99 -7.39 1.27
CA GLN A 51 -10.02 -8.30 1.77
C GLN A 51 -11.00 -7.51 2.67
N LEU A 52 -12.30 -7.58 2.36
CA LEU A 52 -13.33 -6.85 3.10
C LEU A 52 -13.60 -7.40 4.51
N TYR A 53 -13.23 -8.66 4.74
CA TYR A 53 -13.48 -9.36 6.00
C TYR A 53 -12.16 -9.90 6.54
N LEU A 54 -11.97 -9.79 7.86
CA LEU A 54 -10.82 -10.40 8.52
C LEU A 54 -10.87 -11.92 8.30
N PRO A 55 -9.84 -12.53 7.70
CA PRO A 55 -9.78 -13.98 7.53
C PRO A 55 -9.79 -14.68 8.90
N ASN A 56 -10.20 -15.94 8.92
CA ASN A 56 -10.14 -16.69 10.17
C ASN A 56 -8.67 -16.95 10.58
N ARG A 57 -8.47 -17.36 11.84
CA ARG A 57 -7.12 -17.51 12.40
C ARG A 57 -6.26 -18.51 11.63
N GLU A 58 -6.85 -19.57 11.08
CA GLU A 58 -6.12 -20.60 10.34
C GLU A 58 -5.69 -20.10 8.96
N GLU A 59 -6.59 -19.41 8.25
CA GLU A 59 -6.30 -18.75 6.98
C GLU A 59 -5.22 -17.70 7.12
N LEU A 60 -5.31 -16.85 8.14
CA LEU A 60 -4.31 -15.82 8.40
C LEU A 60 -2.94 -16.43 8.70
N ARG A 61 -2.90 -17.49 9.52
CA ARG A 61 -1.66 -18.21 9.85
C ARG A 61 -1.03 -18.79 8.59
N LYS A 62 -1.84 -19.37 7.71
CA LYS A 62 -1.38 -19.94 6.45
C LYS A 62 -0.76 -18.86 5.53
N VAL A 63 -1.43 -17.71 5.37
CA VAL A 63 -0.90 -16.60 4.56
C VAL A 63 0.45 -16.11 5.09
N ILE A 64 0.59 -15.98 6.41
CA ILE A 64 1.85 -15.54 7.03
C ILE A 64 2.96 -16.59 6.84
N GLU A 65 2.65 -17.88 7.02
CA GLU A 65 3.59 -18.98 6.80
C GLU A 65 4.00 -19.08 5.33
N ASP A 66 3.07 -18.90 4.38
CA ASP A 66 3.36 -18.88 2.95
C ASP A 66 4.32 -17.73 2.62
N GLU A 67 4.06 -16.50 3.09
CA GLU A 67 4.89 -15.31 2.81
C GLU A 67 6.31 -15.46 3.38
N LEU A 68 6.44 -15.95 4.63
CA LEU A 68 7.74 -16.20 5.29
C LEU A 68 8.59 -17.24 4.57
N ASN A 69 7.96 -18.24 3.95
CA ASN A 69 8.67 -19.30 3.22
C ASN A 69 9.06 -18.87 1.79
N SER A 70 8.36 -17.90 1.20
CA SER A 70 8.72 -17.33 -0.12
C SER A 70 9.92 -16.38 -0.11
N GLU A 71 10.36 -15.91 1.06
CA GLU A 71 11.58 -15.12 1.23
C GLU A 71 12.86 -15.98 1.46
N VAL A 72 12.76 -17.31 1.31
CA VAL A 72 13.89 -18.28 1.41
C VAL A 72 14.27 -18.84 0.03
#